data_AF-A0A9D8T9H7-F1
#
_entry.id   AF-A0A9D8T9H7-F1
#
_cell.length_a   1.000
_cell.length_b   1.000
_cell.length_c   1.000
_cell.angle_alpha   90.00
_cell.angle_beta   90.00
_cell.angle_gamma   90.00
#
_symmetry.space_group_name_H-M   'P 1'
#
loop_
_entity.id
_entity.type
_entity.pdbx_description
1 polymer ?
#
loop_
_entity_poly.entity_id
_entity_poly.type
_entity_poly.pdbx_seq_one_letter_code
_entity_poly.pdbx_strand_id
1 'polypeptide(L)' 'MRTEEKLFFVRAGGEDLGIMTMRDAFRWSWSQSAGQHVSLSFEPVKELSPMETV' A
#
# COMPACT_ATOMS: atom_id res chain seq x y z
N MET A 1 21.94 -2.10 3.72
CA MET A 1 20.81 -3.05 3.91
C MET A 1 19.60 -2.47 3.21
N ARG A 2 19.04 -3.14 2.18
CA ARG A 2 17.70 -2.82 1.69
C ARG A 2 16.73 -3.54 2.60
N THR A 3 16.01 -2.80 3.44
CA THR A 3 14.87 -3.35 4.18
C THR A 3 13.83 -3.73 3.14
N GLU A 4 13.40 -4.99 3.10
CA GLU A 4 12.28 -5.40 2.25
C GLU A 4 11.04 -4.63 2.71
N GLU A 5 10.57 -3.70 1.87
CA GLU A 5 9.40 -2.88 2.19
C GLU A 5 8.14 -3.72 1.96
N LYS A 6 7.38 -3.95 3.02
CA LYS A 6 6.12 -4.71 2.96
C LYS A 6 5.14 -4.04 1.99
N LEU A 7 4.48 -4.85 1.17
CA LEU A 7 3.45 -4.43 0.24
C LEU A 7 2.06 -4.53 0.86
N PHE A 8 1.22 -3.56 0.53
CA PHE A 8 -0.15 -3.46 1.00
C PHE A 8 -1.07 -3.21 -0.20
N PHE A 9 -2.26 -3.80 -0.18
CA PHE A 9 -3.37 -3.32 -0.97
C PHE A 9 -3.93 -2.06 -0.29
N VAL A 10 -3.93 -0.94 -1.00
CA VAL A 10 -4.23 0.38 -0.44
C VAL A 10 -5.54 0.90 -1.02
N ARG A 11 -6.39 1.47 -0.15
CA ARG A 11 -7.59 2.22 -0.54
C ARG A 11 -7.53 3.66 -0.03
N ALA A 12 -8.06 4.61 -0.81
CA ALA A 12 -8.21 6.01 -0.42
C ALA A 12 -9.68 6.42 -0.47
N GLY A 13 -10.28 6.77 0.67
CA GLY A 13 -11.67 7.21 0.72
C GLY A 13 -12.69 6.20 0.18
N GLY A 14 -12.34 4.90 0.15
CA GLY A 14 -13.17 3.83 -0.42
C GLY A 14 -12.83 3.47 -1.88
N GLU A 15 -11.92 4.18 -2.55
CA GLU A 15 -11.42 3.86 -3.88
C GLU A 15 -10.14 3.02 -3.80
N ASP A 16 -10.01 2.03 -4.67
CA ASP A 16 -8.83 1.15 -4.74
C ASP A 16 -7.66 1.85 -5.44
N LEU A 17 -6.52 1.97 -4.75
CA LEU A 17 -5.27 2.50 -5.32
C LEU A 17 -4.33 1.40 -5.85
N GLY A 18 -4.57 0.15 -5.46
CA GLY A 18 -3.77 -1.00 -5.84
C GLY A 18 -2.70 -1.37 -4.81
N ILE A 19 -1.70 -2.15 -5.24
CA ILE A 19 -0.66 -2.68 -4.37
C ILE A 19 0.56 -1.76 -4.37
N MET A 20 0.95 -1.26 -3.21
CA MET A 20 2.12 -0.40 -3.05
C MET A 20 2.69 -0.46 -1.63
N THR A 21 3.85 0.16 -1.41
CA THR A 21 4.42 0.32 -0.07
C THR A 21 3.66 1.38 0.72
N MET A 22 3.75 1.36 2.06
CA MET A 22 3.23 2.47 2.88
C MET A 22 3.84 3.82 2.47
N ARG A 23 5.14 3.83 2.15
CA ARG A 23 5.86 5.04 1.72
C ARG A 23 5.22 5.63 0.47
N ASP A 24 4.97 4.81 -0.54
CA ASP A 24 4.39 5.28 -1.79
C ASP A 24 2.95 5.77 -1.61
N ALA A 25 2.16 5.10 -0.77
CA ALA A 25 0.80 5.53 -0.43
C ALA A 25 0.77 6.91 0.26
N PHE A 26 1.69 7.17 1.19
CA PHE A 26 1.81 8.48 1.82
C PHE A 26 2.30 9.57 0.85
N ARG A 27 3.24 9.23 -0.04
CA ARG A 27 3.67 10.18 -1.08
C ARG A 27 2.53 10.51 -2.04
N TRP A 28 1.74 9.50 -2.40
CA TRP A 28 0.55 9.69 -3.21
C TRP A 28 -0.47 10.59 -2.49
N SER A 29 -0.77 10.35 -1.21
CA SER A 29 -1.79 11.14 -0.51
C SER A 29 -1.41 12.62 -0.44
N TRP A 30 -0.14 12.96 -0.18
CA TRP A 30 0.34 14.34 -0.22
C TRP A 30 0.26 14.98 -1.61
N SER A 31 0.42 14.20 -2.69
CA SER A 31 0.26 14.73 -4.05
C SER A 31 -1.19 15.06 -4.40
N GLN A 32 -2.16 14.41 -3.74
CA GLN A 32 -3.59 14.61 -3.95
C GLN A 32 -4.22 15.60 -2.96
N SER A 33 -3.54 15.87 -1.84
CA SER A 33 -3.96 16.85 -0.85
C SER A 33 -3.84 18.28 -1.39
N ALA A 34 -4.79 18.72 -2.20
CA ALA A 34 -5.07 20.13 -2.45
C ALA A 34 -5.68 20.80 -1.19
N GLY A 35 -5.07 20.55 -0.02
CA GLY A 35 -5.55 20.98 1.30
C GLY A 35 -6.53 20.04 2.01
N GLN A 36 -6.90 18.90 1.41
CA GLN A 36 -7.79 17.92 2.05
C GLN A 36 -7.03 16.68 2.55
N HIS A 37 -7.37 16.24 3.76
CA HIS A 37 -6.86 15.00 4.34
C HIS A 37 -7.57 13.81 3.69
N VAL A 38 -6.81 12.93 3.04
CA VAL A 38 -7.32 11.68 2.46
C VAL A 38 -7.10 10.55 3.46
N SER A 39 -8.16 9.81 3.78
CA SER A 39 -8.06 8.61 4.63
C SER A 39 -7.54 7.43 3.81
N LEU A 40 -6.44 6.82 4.26
CA LEU A 40 -5.85 5.64 3.64
C LEU A 40 -6.15 4.40 4.47
N SER A 41 -6.55 3.31 3.82
CA SER A 41 -6.69 1.98 4.41
C SER A 41 -5.66 1.03 3.81
N PHE A 42 -5.08 0.16 4.64
CA PHE A 42 -4.00 -0.75 4.27
C PHE A 42 -4.36 -2.18 4.61
N GLU A 43 -4.39 -3.05 3.61
CA GLU A 43 -4.54 -4.50 3.78
C GLU A 43 -3.22 -5.17 3.40
N PRO A 44 -2.58 -5.93 4.31
CA PRO A 44 -1.33 -6.60 4.00
C PRO A 44 -1.56 -7.62 2.88
N VAL A 45 -0.72 -7.56 1.85
CA VAL A 45 -0.73 -8.60 0.82
C VAL A 45 -0.15 -9.85 1.46
N LYS A 46 -0.94 -10.93 1.53
CA LYS A 46 -0.38 -12.24 1.85
C LYS A 46 0.58 -12.57 0.72
N GLU A 47 1.88 -12.52 1.00
CA GLU A 47 2.86 -13.16 0.15
C GLU A 47 2.40 -14.61 0.01
N LEU A 48 2.03 -15.01 -1.21
CA LEU A 48 1.88 -16.42 -1.52
C LEU A 48 3.23 -17.03 -1.16
N SER A 49 3.28 -17.74 -0.03
CA SER A 49 4.45 -18.53 0.31
C SER A 49 4.82 -19.30 -0.95
N PRO A 50 6.08 -19.19 -1.43
CA PRO A 50 6.49 -19.96 -2.59
C PRO A 50 6.14 -21.41 -2.26
N MET A 51 5.18 -21.96 -3.02
CA MET A 51 4.61 -23.28 -2.77
C MET A 51 5.75 -24.26 -2.51
N GLU A 52 5.73 -24.90 -1.33
CA GLU A 52 6.40 -26.17 -1.11
C GLU A 52 5.97 -27.10 -2.24
N THR A 53 6.86 -27.26 -3.22
CA THR A 53 6.70 -28.28 -4.26
C THR A 53 7.17 -29.57 -3.62
N VAL A 54 6.19 -30.38 -3.18
CA VAL A 54 6.38 -31.77 -2.72
C VAL A 54 6.76 -32.65 -3.89
#